data_AF-A0A7K0M688-F1
#
_entry.id   AF-A0A7K0M688-F1
#
_cell.length_a   1.000
_cell.length_b   1.000
_cell.length_c   1.000
_cell.angle_alpha   90.00
_cell.angle_beta   90.00
_cell.angle_gamma   90.00
#
_symmetry.space_group_name_H-M   'P 1'
#
loop_
_entity.id
_entity.type
_entity.pdbx_description
1 polymer ?
#
loop_
_entity_poly.entity_id
_entity_poly.type
_entity_poly.pdbx_seq_one_letter_code
_entity_poly.pdbx_strand_id
1 'polypeptide(L)'
;MPRILVIDNYDSFVYNLVQYLGELGAEPIVHREDALSLSDVEAIKPDGILISPGPGHPSQAGLSNDLIREWGSRRPVFGVCLGLQCIGEVFGGNVIRAPQVVHGKTSLITHDGRGVFADLPNPLEATRYHSLIVERSSLPDELEITAQTEDGLIMGLRHRELTVEGVQFHPESVLSSSGHKLISNFLNNCATQSAVPSN
;
A
#
# COMPACT_ATOMS: atom_id res chain seq x y z
N MET A 1 -14.43 -14.85 -4.53
CA MET A 1 -13.07 -14.68 -4.01
C MET A 1 -12.45 -13.53 -4.77
N PRO A 2 -12.06 -12.43 -4.11
CA PRO A 2 -11.54 -11.25 -4.78
C PRO A 2 -10.22 -11.58 -5.46
N ARG A 3 -10.06 -11.14 -6.71
CA ARG A 3 -8.83 -11.31 -7.50
C ARG A 3 -7.95 -10.10 -7.31
N ILE A 4 -6.78 -10.28 -6.71
CA ILE A 4 -5.88 -9.19 -6.34
C ILE A 4 -4.65 -9.23 -7.23
N LEU A 5 -4.47 -8.20 -8.05
CA LEU A 5 -3.23 -8.03 -8.80
C LEU A 5 -2.15 -7.54 -7.85
N VAL A 6 -1.08 -8.31 -7.69
CA VAL A 6 0.09 -7.95 -6.90
C VAL A 6 1.20 -7.56 -7.85
N ILE A 7 1.64 -6.31 -7.77
CA ILE A 7 2.82 -5.81 -8.49
C ILE A 7 4.04 -5.97 -7.60
N ASP A 8 4.89 -6.92 -7.97
CA ASP A 8 6.19 -7.17 -7.35
C ASP A 8 7.23 -6.19 -7.90
N ASN A 9 7.61 -5.21 -7.08
CA ASN A 9 8.72 -4.28 -7.37
C ASN A 9 10.07 -4.89 -6.96
N TYR A 10 10.30 -6.19 -7.25
CA TYR A 10 11.52 -6.94 -6.91
C TYR A 10 11.80 -7.03 -5.41
N ASP A 11 10.77 -7.23 -4.60
CA ASP A 11 10.91 -7.33 -3.15
C ASP A 11 11.15 -8.76 -2.65
N SER A 12 11.98 -8.88 -1.62
CA SER A 12 12.31 -10.19 -1.03
C SER A 12 11.17 -10.77 -0.19
N PHE A 13 10.18 -9.96 0.21
CA PHE A 13 9.10 -10.33 1.13
C PHE A 13 7.71 -10.29 0.48
N VAL A 14 7.59 -9.99 -0.82
CA VAL A 14 6.31 -9.93 -1.53
C VAL A 14 5.47 -11.20 -1.36
N TYR A 15 6.10 -12.37 -1.31
CA TYR A 15 5.38 -13.64 -1.14
C TYR A 15 4.75 -13.82 0.24
N ASN A 16 5.18 -13.08 1.27
CA ASN A 16 4.47 -13.06 2.55
C ASN A 16 3.13 -12.33 2.41
N LEU A 17 3.09 -11.20 1.67
CA LEU A 17 1.83 -10.52 1.34
C LEU A 17 0.91 -11.41 0.49
N VAL A 18 1.47 -12.10 -0.50
CA VAL A 18 0.75 -13.07 -1.34
C VAL A 18 0.16 -14.20 -0.50
N GLN A 19 0.92 -14.74 0.45
CA GLN A 19 0.44 -15.76 1.37
C GLN A 19 -0.71 -15.23 2.23
N TYR A 20 -0.60 -14.03 2.82
CA TYR A 20 -1.68 -13.45 3.63
C TYR A 20 -2.96 -13.24 2.82
N LEU A 21 -2.83 -12.77 1.57
CA LEU A 21 -3.98 -12.66 0.66
C LEU A 21 -4.67 -14.01 0.44
N GLY A 22 -3.90 -15.06 0.17
CA GLY A 22 -4.41 -16.42 -0.01
C GLY A 22 -5.08 -17.00 1.25
N GLU A 23 -4.45 -16.82 2.42
CA GLU A 23 -4.99 -17.24 3.72
C GLU A 23 -6.32 -16.54 4.05
N LEU A 24 -6.50 -15.31 3.59
CA LEU A 24 -7.72 -14.52 3.75
C LEU A 24 -8.75 -14.76 2.63
N GLY A 25 -8.51 -15.73 1.74
CA GLY A 25 -9.46 -16.16 0.72
C GLY A 25 -9.53 -15.25 -0.51
N ALA A 26 -8.46 -14.52 -0.82
CA ALA A 26 -8.25 -13.84 -2.10
C ALA A 26 -7.48 -14.74 -3.09
N GLU A 27 -7.61 -14.45 -4.38
CA GLU A 27 -6.80 -15.04 -5.44
C GLU A 27 -5.70 -14.03 -5.85
N PRO A 28 -4.47 -14.15 -5.33
CA PRO A 28 -3.38 -13.27 -5.71
C PRO A 28 -2.83 -13.63 -7.10
N ILE A 29 -2.76 -12.63 -7.98
CA ILE A 29 -2.19 -12.72 -9.32
C ILE A 29 -0.91 -11.88 -9.31
N VAL A 30 0.25 -12.52 -9.29
CA VAL A 30 1.53 -11.84 -9.06
C VAL A 30 2.27 -11.63 -10.37
N HIS A 31 2.63 -10.38 -10.64
CA HIS A 31 3.50 -10.02 -11.76
C HIS A 31 4.54 -9.01 -11.30
N ARG A 32 5.71 -9.05 -11.92
CA ARG A 32 6.69 -7.98 -11.76
C ARG A 32 6.23 -6.71 -12.47
N GLU A 33 6.70 -5.57 -11.99
CA GLU A 33 6.33 -4.26 -12.55
C GLU A 33 6.69 -4.09 -14.04
N ASP A 34 7.70 -4.82 -14.53
CA ASP A 34 8.13 -4.81 -15.93
C ASP A 34 7.50 -5.93 -16.81
N ALA A 35 6.67 -6.79 -16.22
CA ALA A 35 6.11 -7.96 -16.90
C ALA A 35 4.71 -7.73 -17.50
N LEU A 36 4.08 -6.59 -17.22
CA LEU A 36 2.73 -6.26 -17.67
C LEU A 36 2.66 -4.86 -18.27
N SER A 37 1.73 -4.68 -19.20
CA SER A 37 1.21 -3.38 -19.60
C SER A 37 -0.13 -3.09 -18.93
N LEU A 38 -0.57 -1.82 -18.94
CA LEU A 38 -1.92 -1.45 -18.51
C LEU A 38 -3.02 -2.22 -19.28
N SER A 39 -2.77 -2.54 -20.56
CA SER A 39 -3.71 -3.32 -21.36
C SER A 39 -3.84 -4.77 -20.90
N ASP A 40 -2.77 -5.36 -20.37
CA ASP A 40 -2.83 -6.70 -19.77
C ASP A 40 -3.64 -6.65 -18.47
N VAL A 41 -3.54 -5.58 -17.70
CA VAL A 41 -4.30 -5.37 -16.46
C VAL A 41 -5.80 -5.29 -16.74
N GLU A 42 -6.21 -4.65 -17.84
CA GLU A 42 -7.61 -4.66 -18.32
C GLU A 42 -8.12 -6.07 -18.62
N ALA A 43 -7.28 -6.92 -19.21
CA ALA A 43 -7.62 -8.31 -19.48
C ALA A 43 -7.70 -9.13 -18.20
N ILE A 44 -6.82 -8.84 -17.22
CA ILE A 44 -6.84 -9.49 -15.91
C ILE A 44 -8.13 -9.17 -15.17
N LYS A 45 -8.65 -7.94 -15.22
CA LYS A 45 -9.84 -7.48 -14.45
C LYS A 45 -9.71 -7.75 -12.95
N PRO A 46 -8.71 -7.17 -12.26
CA PRO A 46 -8.57 -7.34 -10.81
C PRO A 46 -9.69 -6.62 -10.05
N ASP A 47 -10.07 -7.17 -8.89
CA ASP A 47 -10.96 -6.53 -7.92
C ASP A 47 -10.23 -5.49 -7.06
N GLY A 48 -8.90 -5.60 -6.96
CA GLY A 48 -8.03 -4.65 -6.28
C GLY A 48 -6.56 -4.84 -6.67
N ILE A 49 -5.74 -3.83 -6.41
CA ILE A 49 -4.32 -3.83 -6.73
C ILE A 49 -3.51 -3.66 -5.46
N LEU A 50 -2.51 -4.51 -5.26
CA LEU A 50 -1.51 -4.36 -4.21
C LEU A 50 -0.16 -4.04 -4.87
N ILE A 51 0.45 -2.94 -4.46
CA ILE A 51 1.79 -2.53 -4.88
C ILE A 51 2.76 -2.87 -3.74
N SER A 52 3.65 -3.81 -4.00
CA SER A 52 4.56 -4.35 -3.00
C SER A 52 5.63 -3.33 -2.57
N PRO A 53 6.38 -3.64 -1.51
CA PRO A 53 7.68 -3.01 -1.28
C PRO A 53 8.62 -3.24 -2.47
N GLY A 54 9.80 -2.63 -2.43
CA GLY A 54 10.85 -2.84 -3.42
C GLY A 54 12.07 -1.95 -3.12
N PRO A 55 13.24 -2.24 -3.72
CA PRO A 55 14.36 -1.33 -3.68
C PRO A 55 14.14 -0.12 -4.60
N GLY A 56 14.96 0.91 -4.45
CA GLY A 56 15.01 2.05 -5.37
C GLY A 56 14.10 3.21 -4.97
N HIS A 57 13.86 4.11 -5.94
CA HIS A 57 13.04 5.29 -5.77
C HIS A 57 11.70 5.11 -6.52
N PRO A 58 10.56 5.60 -6.00
CA PRO A 58 9.26 5.48 -6.66
C PRO A 58 9.23 6.00 -8.10
N SER A 59 10.04 7.01 -8.44
CA SER A 59 10.18 7.50 -9.81
C SER A 59 10.69 6.46 -10.82
N GLN A 60 11.18 5.32 -10.35
CA GLN A 60 11.63 4.18 -11.16
C GLN A 60 10.62 3.02 -11.18
N ALA A 61 9.53 3.10 -10.41
CA ALA A 61 8.50 2.08 -10.32
C ALA A 61 7.38 2.36 -11.35
N GLY A 62 7.71 2.22 -12.63
CA GLY A 62 6.92 2.71 -13.76
C GLY A 62 5.46 2.24 -13.74
N LEU A 63 5.24 0.93 -13.85
CA LEU A 63 3.87 0.39 -13.89
C LEU A 63 3.12 0.64 -12.56
N SER A 64 3.81 0.59 -11.43
CA SER A 64 3.23 0.90 -10.12
C SER A 64 2.64 2.31 -10.09
N ASN A 65 3.36 3.31 -10.59
CA ASN A 65 2.88 4.69 -10.67
C ASN A 65 1.70 4.86 -11.63
N ASP A 66 1.76 4.19 -12.77
CA ASP A 66 0.69 4.25 -13.77
C ASP A 66 -0.59 3.60 -13.27
N LEU A 67 -0.50 2.49 -12.54
CA LEU A 67 -1.64 1.86 -11.89
C LEU A 67 -2.27 2.76 -10.83
N ILE A 68 -1.49 3.43 -9.99
CA ILE A 68 -2.05 4.37 -9.00
C ILE A 68 -2.84 5.47 -9.71
N ARG A 69 -2.27 6.03 -10.79
CA ARG A 69 -2.85 7.15 -11.53
C ARG A 69 -4.11 6.76 -12.29
N GLU A 70 -4.11 5.62 -12.97
CA GLU A 70 -5.19 5.23 -13.87
C GLU A 70 -6.24 4.32 -13.21
N TRP A 71 -5.85 3.54 -12.22
CA TRP A 71 -6.73 2.57 -11.56
C TRP A 71 -7.22 2.99 -10.18
N GLY A 72 -6.59 3.99 -9.54
CA GLY A 72 -7.00 4.47 -8.22
C GLY A 72 -8.45 4.93 -8.14
N SER A 73 -9.01 5.43 -9.26
CA SER A 73 -10.42 5.84 -9.37
C SER A 73 -11.39 4.71 -9.74
N ARG A 74 -10.87 3.51 -10.02
CA ARG A 74 -11.64 2.40 -10.58
C ARG A 74 -11.73 1.21 -9.63
N ARG A 75 -10.65 0.96 -8.89
CA ARG A 75 -10.50 -0.18 -7.98
C ARG A 75 -9.71 0.25 -6.75
N PRO A 76 -9.84 -0.46 -5.61
CA PRO A 76 -8.99 -0.21 -4.47
C PRO A 76 -7.53 -0.50 -4.79
N VAL A 77 -6.65 0.42 -4.41
CA VAL A 77 -5.19 0.29 -4.54
C VAL A 77 -4.58 0.38 -3.15
N PHE A 78 -3.74 -0.59 -2.82
CA PHE A 78 -3.02 -0.63 -1.56
C PHE A 78 -1.51 -0.69 -1.77
N GLY A 79 -0.79 0.31 -1.27
CA GLY A 79 0.66 0.41 -1.38
C GLY A 79 1.40 0.09 -0.08
N VAL A 80 2.43 -0.76 -0.13
CA VAL A 80 3.27 -1.09 1.02
C VAL A 80 4.70 -0.60 0.79
N CYS A 81 5.26 0.15 1.74
CA CYS A 81 6.61 0.70 1.70
C CYS A 81 6.87 1.53 0.43
N LEU A 82 7.57 0.97 -0.58
CA LEU A 82 7.72 1.61 -1.90
C LEU A 82 6.36 1.94 -2.51
N GLY A 83 5.35 1.09 -2.35
CA GLY A 83 3.99 1.36 -2.83
C GLY A 83 3.36 2.61 -2.20
N LEU A 84 3.56 2.86 -0.90
CA LEU A 84 3.12 4.13 -0.28
C LEU A 84 3.89 5.32 -0.85
N GLN A 85 5.19 5.16 -1.11
CA GLN A 85 6.02 6.22 -1.68
C GLN A 85 5.58 6.56 -3.11
N CYS A 86 5.21 5.54 -3.91
CA CYS A 86 4.59 5.72 -5.22
C CYS A 86 3.28 6.50 -5.12
N ILE A 87 2.43 6.19 -4.13
CA ILE A 87 1.19 6.96 -3.88
C ILE A 87 1.52 8.43 -3.59
N GLY A 88 2.45 8.67 -2.67
CA GLY A 88 2.89 10.04 -2.35
C GLY A 88 3.38 10.79 -3.58
N GLU A 89 4.24 10.16 -4.39
CA GLU A 89 4.82 10.78 -5.59
C GLU A 89 3.80 11.03 -6.70
N VAL A 90 2.93 10.05 -6.98
CA VAL A 90 1.93 10.15 -8.06
C VAL A 90 0.97 11.32 -7.86
N PHE A 91 0.59 11.62 -6.61
CA PHE A 91 -0.27 12.76 -6.28
C PHE A 91 0.50 14.06 -6.01
N GLY A 92 1.84 14.07 -6.15
CA GLY A 92 2.66 15.29 -6.13
C GLY A 92 3.40 15.58 -4.83
N GLY A 93 3.41 14.65 -3.87
CA GLY A 93 4.27 14.73 -2.69
C GLY A 93 5.72 14.39 -3.02
N ASN A 94 6.67 15.00 -2.30
CA ASN A 94 8.09 14.66 -2.46
C ASN A 94 8.45 13.39 -1.68
N VAL A 95 9.36 12.60 -2.23
CA VAL A 95 9.97 11.46 -1.54
C VAL A 95 11.43 11.78 -1.25
N ILE A 96 11.78 11.78 0.03
CA ILE A 96 13.08 12.21 0.53
C ILE A 96 13.72 11.12 1.37
N ARG A 97 15.02 11.27 1.65
CA ARG A 97 15.70 10.38 2.61
C ARG A 97 15.11 10.55 4.00
N ALA A 98 14.86 9.43 4.68
CA ALA A 98 14.45 9.43 6.06
C ALA A 98 15.53 10.08 6.95
N PRO A 99 15.16 10.86 7.99
CA PRO A 99 16.12 11.45 8.93
C PRO A 99 17.02 10.40 9.59
N GLN A 100 16.48 9.18 9.77
CA GLN A 100 17.21 8.01 10.22
C GLN A 100 16.82 6.81 9.37
N VAL A 101 17.82 6.06 8.90
CA VAL A 101 17.60 4.78 8.23
C VAL A 101 17.25 3.73 9.29
N VAL A 102 16.11 3.08 9.12
CA VAL A 102 15.63 2.03 10.03
C VAL A 102 15.61 0.71 9.29
N HIS A 103 16.27 -0.31 9.83
CA HIS A 103 16.31 -1.64 9.23
C HIS A 103 16.00 -2.70 10.29
N GLY A 104 14.83 -3.35 10.17
CA GLY A 104 14.43 -4.44 11.05
C GLY A 104 14.16 -4.03 12.50
N LYS A 105 13.76 -2.78 12.73
CA LYS A 105 13.31 -2.33 14.07
C LYS A 105 11.81 -2.14 14.08
N THR A 106 11.20 -2.39 15.23
CA THR A 106 9.81 -2.04 15.48
C THR A 106 9.68 -0.57 15.88
N SER A 107 8.53 0.02 15.59
CA SER A 107 8.17 1.37 16.04
C SER A 107 6.69 1.37 16.38
N LEU A 108 6.31 2.21 17.35
CA LEU A 108 4.92 2.50 17.65
C LEU A 108 4.37 3.47 16.61
N ILE A 109 3.22 3.12 16.05
CA ILE A 109 2.55 3.87 14.99
C ILE A 109 1.15 4.22 15.47
N THR A 110 0.90 5.53 15.59
CA THR A 110 -0.43 6.06 15.85
C THR A 110 -1.20 6.21 14.55
N HIS A 111 -2.51 5.93 14.55
CA HIS A 111 -3.34 6.01 13.35
C HIS A 111 -4.75 6.55 13.61
N ASP A 112 -5.50 6.82 12.56
CA ASP A 112 -6.86 7.38 12.63
C ASP A 112 -7.97 6.32 12.88
N GLY A 113 -7.64 5.03 12.73
CA GLY A 113 -8.55 3.91 12.99
C GLY A 113 -9.57 3.68 11.89
N ARG A 114 -9.34 4.23 10.70
CA ARG A 114 -10.22 4.13 9.53
C ARG A 114 -9.52 3.40 8.39
N GLY A 115 -10.28 3.01 7.37
CA GLY A 115 -9.73 2.38 6.17
C GLY A 115 -8.99 1.09 6.52
N VAL A 116 -7.76 0.95 6.06
CA VAL A 116 -6.94 -0.25 6.36
C VAL A 116 -6.62 -0.40 7.86
N PHE A 117 -6.75 0.68 8.65
CA PHE A 117 -6.50 0.67 10.10
C PHE A 117 -7.73 0.36 10.97
N ALA A 118 -8.88 0.04 10.37
CA ALA A 118 -10.10 -0.26 11.12
C ALA A 118 -9.91 -1.44 12.10
N ASP A 119 -10.39 -1.25 13.34
CA ASP A 119 -10.29 -2.23 14.44
C ASP A 119 -8.85 -2.69 14.77
N LEU A 120 -7.83 -1.89 14.46
CA LEU A 120 -6.45 -2.16 14.89
C LEU A 120 -6.12 -1.49 16.24
N PRO A 121 -5.20 -2.07 17.04
CA PRO A 121 -4.67 -1.41 18.24
C PRO A 121 -4.04 -0.07 17.91
N ASN A 122 -4.26 0.94 18.76
CA ASN A 122 -3.71 2.28 18.55
C ASN A 122 -2.99 2.76 19.83
N PRO A 123 -1.65 2.93 19.82
CA PRO A 123 -0.74 2.69 18.68
C PRO A 123 -0.57 1.18 18.37
N LEU A 124 -0.20 0.88 17.12
CA LEU A 124 0.24 -0.47 16.71
C LEU A 124 1.77 -0.55 16.66
N GLU A 125 2.31 -1.72 16.96
CA GLU A 125 3.73 -2.01 16.77
C GLU A 125 3.94 -2.62 15.37
N ALA A 126 4.81 -2.00 14.56
CA ALA A 126 5.13 -2.48 13.22
C ALA A 126 6.61 -2.35 12.88
N THR A 127 7.05 -3.22 11.97
CA THR A 127 8.45 -3.29 11.52
C THR A 127 8.73 -2.33 10.37
N ARG A 128 9.88 -1.65 10.43
CA ARG A 128 10.33 -0.66 9.44
C ARG A 128 11.66 -1.06 8.78
N TYR A 129 11.74 -0.92 7.46
CA TYR A 129 12.93 -1.26 6.65
C TYR A 129 13.34 -0.16 5.66
N HIS A 130 12.80 1.05 5.79
CA HIS A 130 12.87 2.06 4.73
C HIS A 130 13.97 3.12 4.97
N SER A 131 14.56 3.56 3.85
CA SER A 131 15.54 4.66 3.79
C SER A 131 14.96 5.94 3.19
N LEU A 132 13.79 5.84 2.57
CA LEU A 132 13.02 6.94 2.01
C LEU A 132 11.67 7.09 2.75
N ILE A 133 11.09 8.28 2.70
CA ILE A 133 9.77 8.62 3.21
C ILE A 133 9.10 9.67 2.32
N VAL A 134 7.77 9.73 2.37
CA VAL A 134 7.04 10.90 1.86
C VAL A 134 7.24 12.09 2.80
N GLU A 135 7.58 13.24 2.25
CA GLU A 135 7.80 14.48 2.98
C GLU A 135 6.47 15.14 3.35
N ARG A 136 6.25 15.35 4.66
CA ARG A 136 5.00 15.91 5.18
C ARG A 136 4.66 17.29 4.64
N SER A 137 5.65 18.17 4.47
CA SER A 137 5.43 19.56 4.07
C SER A 137 5.07 19.74 2.59
N SER A 138 5.29 18.72 1.75
CA SER A 138 4.93 18.74 0.33
C SER A 138 3.67 17.92 0.03
N LEU A 139 3.00 17.37 1.05
CA LEU A 139 1.83 16.54 0.83
C LEU A 139 0.68 17.38 0.23
N PRO A 140 0.11 16.98 -0.91
CA PRO A 140 -1.02 17.66 -1.53
C PRO A 140 -2.28 17.53 -0.67
N ASP A 141 -3.23 18.45 -0.86
CA ASP A 141 -4.52 18.42 -0.14
C ASP A 141 -5.35 17.18 -0.43
N GLU A 142 -5.13 16.50 -1.56
CA GLU A 142 -5.83 15.27 -1.95
C GLU A 142 -5.44 14.05 -1.09
N LEU A 143 -4.29 14.11 -0.41
CA LEU A 143 -3.80 13.05 0.47
C LEU A 143 -3.99 13.41 1.95
N GLU A 144 -4.46 12.44 2.72
CA GLU A 144 -4.60 12.49 4.17
C GLU A 144 -3.55 11.58 4.82
N ILE A 145 -2.90 12.08 5.88
CA ILE A 145 -2.01 11.28 6.72
C ILE A 145 -2.87 10.46 7.68
N THR A 146 -2.86 9.14 7.51
CA THR A 146 -3.69 8.22 8.30
C THR A 146 -2.92 7.53 9.42
N ALA A 147 -1.59 7.50 9.35
CA ALA A 147 -0.74 6.99 10.40
C ALA A 147 0.62 7.69 10.47
N GLN A 148 1.20 7.77 11.66
CA GLN A 148 2.49 8.40 11.90
C GLN A 148 3.21 7.87 13.15
N THR A 149 4.54 8.02 13.19
CA THR A 149 5.35 7.84 14.39
C THR A 149 5.26 9.06 15.32
N GLU A 150 5.79 8.94 16.55
CA GLU A 150 5.83 10.02 17.54
C GLU A 150 6.58 11.27 17.03
N ASP A 151 7.66 11.08 16.26
CA ASP A 151 8.43 12.14 15.62
C ASP A 151 7.79 12.68 14.32
N GLY A 152 6.56 12.26 14.01
CA GLY A 152 5.75 12.81 12.92
C GLY A 152 6.07 12.28 11.53
N LEU A 153 6.86 11.20 11.40
CA LEU A 153 7.10 10.56 10.10
C LEU A 153 5.80 9.91 9.60
N ILE A 154 5.50 10.10 8.32
CA ILE A 154 4.31 9.54 7.69
C ILE A 154 4.46 8.01 7.62
N MET A 155 3.50 7.30 8.20
CA MET A 155 3.42 5.85 8.21
C MET A 155 2.20 5.30 7.47
N GLY A 156 1.23 6.16 7.15
CA GLY A 156 0.05 5.80 6.36
C GLY A 156 -0.48 7.00 5.60
N LEU A 157 -0.95 6.75 4.39
CA LEU A 157 -1.60 7.73 3.52
C LEU A 157 -2.92 7.17 3.00
N ARG A 158 -3.89 8.05 2.78
CA ARG A 158 -5.15 7.75 2.08
C ARG A 158 -5.52 8.91 1.18
N HIS A 159 -5.96 8.61 -0.03
CA HIS A 159 -6.59 9.61 -0.90
C HIS A 159 -7.97 9.98 -0.37
N ARG A 160 -8.33 11.27 -0.37
CA ARG A 160 -9.59 11.75 0.21
C ARG A 160 -10.84 11.25 -0.51
N GLU A 161 -10.76 11.14 -1.83
CA GLU A 161 -11.90 10.77 -2.69
C GLU A 161 -11.80 9.37 -3.32
N LEU A 162 -10.61 8.79 -3.38
CA LEU A 162 -10.34 7.53 -4.08
C LEU A 162 -10.10 6.43 -3.06
N THR A 163 -10.31 5.17 -3.44
CA THR A 163 -9.95 4.01 -2.61
C THR A 163 -8.47 3.66 -2.74
N VAL A 164 -7.60 4.66 -2.56
CA VAL A 164 -6.14 4.50 -2.60
C VAL A 164 -5.61 4.72 -1.19
N GLU A 165 -4.99 3.70 -0.62
CA GLU A 165 -4.37 3.74 0.71
C GLU A 165 -2.98 3.13 0.66
N GLY A 166 -2.12 3.49 1.60
CA GLY A 166 -0.83 2.84 1.74
C GLY A 166 -0.28 2.93 3.14
N VAL A 167 0.72 2.09 3.42
CA VAL A 167 1.49 2.08 4.67
C VAL A 167 2.98 2.04 4.39
N GLN A 168 3.78 2.72 5.23
CA GLN A 168 5.23 2.82 5.04
C GLN A 168 5.99 1.65 5.70
N PHE A 169 5.35 0.99 6.66
CA PHE A 169 5.86 -0.18 7.37
C PHE A 169 5.48 -1.48 6.67
N HIS A 170 5.98 -2.61 7.16
CA HIS A 170 5.83 -3.93 6.55
C HIS A 170 4.83 -4.79 7.35
N PRO A 171 3.52 -4.77 7.01
CA PRO A 171 2.51 -5.59 7.68
C PRO A 171 2.77 -7.09 7.53
N GLU A 172 3.53 -7.50 6.52
CA GLU A 172 3.91 -8.87 6.23
C GLU A 172 5.12 -9.39 7.04
N SER A 173 5.75 -8.52 7.84
CA SER A 173 6.81 -8.95 8.72
C SER A 173 6.26 -9.77 9.89
N VAL A 174 6.93 -10.87 10.23
CA VAL A 174 6.59 -11.74 11.38
C VAL A 174 6.49 -10.96 12.70
N LEU A 175 7.20 -9.83 12.80
CA LEU A 175 7.20 -8.98 14.00
C LEU A 175 6.00 -8.01 14.04
N SER A 176 5.15 -7.96 13.02
CA SER A 176 3.95 -7.14 12.98
C SER A 176 2.70 -7.98 13.32
N SER A 177 2.13 -7.77 14.50
CA SER A 177 1.00 -8.58 15.00
C SER A 177 -0.34 -8.30 14.33
N SER A 178 -0.45 -7.20 13.60
CA SER A 178 -1.70 -6.70 13.00
C SER A 178 -1.78 -6.86 11.47
N GLY A 179 -0.80 -7.53 10.87
CA GLY A 179 -0.66 -7.68 9.42
C GLY A 179 -1.89 -8.26 8.72
N HIS A 180 -2.35 -9.45 9.15
CA HIS A 180 -3.53 -10.11 8.59
C HIS A 180 -4.79 -9.26 8.64
N LYS A 181 -5.04 -8.58 9.77
CA LYS A 181 -6.23 -7.75 9.92
C LYS A 181 -6.17 -6.51 9.01
N LEU A 182 -5.00 -5.91 8.83
CA LEU A 182 -4.79 -4.81 7.90
C LEU A 182 -5.08 -5.24 6.45
N ILE A 183 -4.53 -6.37 6.01
CA ILE A 183 -4.80 -6.93 4.67
C ILE A 183 -6.28 -7.32 4.52
N SER A 184 -6.90 -7.86 5.57
CA SER A 184 -8.34 -8.16 5.57
C SER A 184 -9.19 -6.91 5.37
N ASN A 185 -8.84 -5.78 6.01
CA ASN A 185 -9.53 -4.51 5.82
C ASN A 185 -9.41 -4.00 4.37
N PHE A 186 -8.24 -4.14 3.75
CA PHE A 186 -8.07 -3.87 2.31
C PHE A 186 -8.98 -4.76 1.44
N LEU A 187 -9.02 -6.07 1.69
CA LEU A 187 -9.87 -6.99 0.92
C LEU A 187 -11.37 -6.68 1.06
N ASN A 188 -11.81 -6.22 2.23
CA ASN A 188 -13.20 -5.80 2.44
C ASN A 188 -13.59 -4.60 1.54
N ASN A 189 -12.65 -3.68 1.28
CA ASN A 189 -12.86 -2.56 0.35
C ASN A 189 -12.98 -3.04 -1.11
N CYS A 190 -12.29 -4.12 -1.49
CA CYS A 190 -12.44 -4.74 -2.81
C CYS A 190 -13.82 -5.39 -2.99
N ALA A 191 -14.31 -6.09 -1.96
CA ALA A 191 -15.59 -6.80 -2.02
C ALA A 191 -16.81 -5.86 -2.11
N THR A 192 -16.73 -4.68 -1.49
CA THR A 192 -17.81 -3.68 -1.50
C THR A 192 -17.98 -2.99 -2.85
N GLN A 193 -16.92 -2.83 -3.64
CA GLN A 193 -17.00 -2.24 -4.98
C GLN A 193 -17.49 -3.21 -6.05
N SER A 194 -17.19 -4.51 -5.93
CA SER A 194 -17.69 -5.52 -6.88
C SER A 194 -19.21 -5.75 -6.77
N ALA A 195 -19.86 -5.19 -5.76
CA ALA A 195 -21.31 -5.27 -5.55
C ALA A 195 -22.11 -4.12 -6.19
N VAL A 196 -21.47 -3.11 -6.80
CA VAL A 196 -22.16 -2.04 -7.54
C VAL A 196 -22.25 -2.46 -9.02
N PRO A 197 -23.44 -2.84 -9.54
CA PRO A 197 -23.59 -3.11 -10.96
C PRO A 197 -23.40 -1.80 -11.71
N SER A 198 -22.58 -1.83 -12.76
CA SER A 198 -22.55 -0.77 -13.76
C SER A 198 -23.95 -0.68 -14.38
N ASN A 199 -24.65 0.45 -14.19
CA ASN A 199 -25.86 0.77 -14.94
C ASN A 199 -25.53 1.03 -16.42
#